data_AF-A0A1I5HC86-F1
#
_entry.id   AF-A0A1I5HC86-F1
#
_cell.length_a   1.000
_cell.length_b   1.000
_cell.length_c   1.000
_cell.angle_alpha   90.00
_cell.angle_beta   90.00
_cell.angle_gamma   90.00
#
_symmetry.space_group_name_H-M   'P 1'
#
loop_
_entity.id
_entity.type
_entity.pdbx_description
1 polymer ?
#
loop_
_entity_poly.entity_id
_entity_poly.type
_entity_poly.pdbx_seq_one_letter_code
_entity_poly.pdbx_strand_id
1 'polypeptide(L)'
;MPRSKLFSRLFVALLAGAALWYMWMITSAKLEWGGDNPDQQQVGAVKDTRLRAMTQYCTGVTVTPQGTWLVGRLEEEAQALESSADVVDLDAVVYGKPAEAEESGEPETFARLFSRAEKETSFISRLDAQGQFQLVAHVSGAACLVTSPDGSSVFLLTGLRRPETANTHEPDQTVVLRSDDQGRRWTWLTKGWFPEADSLAWNLVPYFHGSNEVWAVGPPDVADEDSDEEKPTAVSTGVFYSADRGANSSPIMAPESLLVSAEYARGKRPDITDWSTNAGEHGEVQTHVLQLNAQTAFIWASQRFWGGHPDGVSHNIAVNVTTRARLQAQGGHWQVVDKQRHDNLFVSKLLRNDAGRVIGLIDQGARGQDVVAELDTAALTWTPLSDLPSVFAPLGSDSQVRGSNFWMGQNTLLINTTSNHHPPRWLYWWSDANISADGVFYSQDWGRSWQRLAIGGYLGILGFQAEQDRVIWAMGNWFDNNDLGIYSYGLR
;
A
#
# COMPACT_ATOMS: atom_id res chain seq x y z
N MET A 1 59.42 0.75 23.04
CA MET A 1 58.46 1.85 22.78
C MET A 1 57.71 2.16 24.08
N PRO A 2 57.58 3.43 24.49
CA PRO A 2 56.85 3.78 25.71
C PRO A 2 55.36 3.44 25.55
N ARG A 3 54.78 2.79 26.56
CA ARG A 3 53.38 2.29 26.55
C ARG A 3 52.36 3.37 26.12
N SER A 4 52.60 4.64 26.46
CA SER A 4 51.73 5.77 26.07
C SER A 4 51.65 6.02 24.56
N LYS A 5 52.75 5.83 23.80
CA LYS A 5 52.74 5.99 22.34
C LYS A 5 52.01 4.84 21.65
N LEU A 6 52.03 3.64 22.24
CA LEU A 6 51.26 2.49 21.75
C LEU A 6 49.76 2.71 21.97
N PHE A 7 49.35 3.13 23.18
CA PHE A 7 47.94 3.45 23.48
C PHE A 7 47.40 4.57 22.62
N SER A 8 48.17 5.65 22.42
CA SER A 8 47.76 6.76 21.54
C SER A 8 47.59 6.31 20.09
N ARG A 9 48.51 5.48 19.55
CA ARG A 9 48.37 4.93 18.19
C ARG A 9 47.18 4.00 18.04
N LEU A 10 46.94 3.13 19.03
CA LEU A 10 45.78 2.23 19.04
C LEU A 10 44.47 3.03 19.10
N PHE A 11 44.41 4.08 19.92
CA PHE A 11 43.25 4.94 20.02
C PHE A 11 42.95 5.68 18.71
N VAL A 12 43.97 6.27 18.07
CA VAL A 12 43.81 6.93 16.77
C VAL A 12 43.38 5.93 15.69
N ALA A 13 43.94 4.72 15.69
CA ALA A 13 43.54 3.66 14.76
C ALA A 13 42.09 3.22 14.97
N LEU A 14 41.62 3.11 16.22
CA LEU A 14 40.23 2.80 16.54
C LEU A 14 39.28 3.91 16.08
N LEU A 15 39.62 5.18 16.31
CA LEU A 15 38.80 6.31 15.85
C LEU A 15 38.73 6.37 14.32
N ALA A 16 39.86 6.17 13.62
CA ALA A 16 39.88 6.12 12.17
C ALA A 16 39.06 4.93 11.64
N GLY A 17 39.16 3.76 12.28
CA GLY A 17 38.34 2.59 11.95
C GLY A 17 36.85 2.83 12.16
N ALA A 18 36.45 3.43 13.28
CA ALA A 18 35.06 3.77 13.57
C ALA A 18 34.51 4.80 12.57
N ALA A 19 35.30 5.82 12.21
CA ALA A 19 34.90 6.82 11.22
C ALA A 19 34.72 6.21 9.82
N LEU A 20 35.65 5.35 9.38
CA LEU A 20 35.53 4.65 8.10
C LEU A 20 34.35 3.69 8.08
N TRP A 21 34.11 2.95 9.16
CA TRP A 21 32.95 2.08 9.31
C TRP A 21 31.63 2.86 9.25
N TYR A 22 31.54 3.98 9.98
CA TYR A 22 30.37 4.85 9.95
C TYR A 22 30.12 5.41 8.55
N MET A 23 31.14 5.95 7.89
CA MET A 23 31.03 6.45 6.52
C MET A 23 30.60 5.35 5.55
N TRP A 24 31.16 4.14 5.68
CA TRP A 24 30.75 2.99 4.88
C TRP A 24 29.27 2.66 5.07
N MET A 25 28.77 2.59 6.32
CA MET A 25 27.36 2.33 6.62
C MET A 25 26.42 3.38 5.99
N ILE A 26 26.76 4.66 6.11
CA ILE A 26 25.96 5.75 5.52
C ILE A 26 25.98 5.67 3.99
N THR A 27 27.15 5.47 3.38
CA THR A 27 27.28 5.37 1.92
C THR A 27 26.58 4.11 1.37
N SER A 28 26.72 2.95 2.02
CA SER A 28 26.06 1.72 1.59
C SER A 28 24.55 1.78 1.75
N ALA A 29 24.05 2.44 2.79
CA ALA A 29 22.63 2.69 2.94
C ALA A 29 22.13 3.60 1.81
N LYS A 30 22.81 4.75 1.58
CA LYS A 30 22.34 5.77 0.64
C LYS A 30 22.46 5.37 -0.84
N LEU A 31 23.50 4.63 -1.20
CA LEU A 31 23.69 4.10 -2.55
C LEU A 31 23.05 2.72 -2.74
N GLU A 32 22.33 2.25 -1.72
CA GLU A 32 21.63 0.97 -1.70
C GLU A 32 22.53 -0.23 -2.03
N TRP A 33 23.77 -0.19 -1.57
CA TRP A 33 24.75 -1.25 -1.80
C TRP A 33 24.58 -2.43 -0.84
N GLY A 34 24.75 -3.64 -1.39
CA GLY A 34 24.69 -4.90 -0.65
C GLY A 34 23.29 -5.52 -0.64
N GLY A 35 23.12 -6.54 0.20
CA GLY A 35 21.93 -7.39 0.22
C GLY A 35 22.13 -8.69 -0.55
N ASP A 36 21.20 -9.62 -0.32
CA ASP A 36 21.21 -10.95 -0.90
C ASP A 36 20.36 -11.02 -2.18
N ASN A 37 20.70 -11.97 -3.05
CA ASN A 37 20.00 -12.25 -4.32
C ASN A 37 19.50 -13.70 -4.33
N PRO A 38 18.61 -14.10 -3.41
CA PRO A 38 18.25 -15.50 -3.24
C PRO A 38 17.43 -16.01 -4.44
N ASP A 39 17.79 -17.19 -4.95
CA ASP A 39 17.14 -17.87 -6.08
C ASP A 39 16.73 -16.92 -7.23
N GLN A 40 17.69 -16.12 -7.70
CA GLN A 40 17.42 -15.13 -8.75
C GLN A 40 17.02 -15.78 -10.07
N GLN A 41 15.88 -15.35 -10.61
CA GLN A 41 15.36 -15.83 -11.89
C GLN A 41 14.82 -14.66 -12.71
N GLN A 42 14.92 -14.75 -14.04
CA GLN A 42 14.22 -13.82 -14.93
C GLN A 42 12.78 -14.30 -15.14
N VAL A 43 11.82 -13.43 -14.81
CA VAL A 43 10.38 -13.68 -15.01
C VAL A 43 9.99 -13.40 -16.46
N GLY A 44 10.54 -12.34 -17.03
CA GLY A 44 10.31 -11.96 -18.42
C GLY A 44 11.11 -10.71 -18.81
N ALA A 45 10.78 -10.15 -19.97
CA ALA A 45 11.30 -8.86 -20.40
C ALA A 45 10.23 -8.05 -21.15
N VAL A 46 10.40 -6.74 -21.18
CA VAL A 46 9.64 -5.83 -22.03
C VAL A 46 10.44 -5.51 -23.30
N LYS A 47 9.76 -5.08 -24.37
CA LYS A 47 10.43 -4.57 -25.57
C LYS A 47 10.96 -3.14 -25.41
N ASP A 48 10.38 -2.39 -24.47
CA ASP A 48 10.68 -1.00 -24.17
C ASP A 48 10.54 -0.79 -22.66
N THR A 49 11.54 -0.19 -22.00
CA THR A 49 11.53 0.04 -20.54
C THR A 49 10.36 0.90 -20.08
N ARG A 50 9.81 1.75 -20.96
CA ARG A 50 8.62 2.56 -20.68
C ARG A 50 7.37 1.73 -20.42
N LEU A 51 7.28 0.49 -20.94
CA LEU A 51 6.17 -0.43 -20.65
C LEU A 51 6.19 -0.97 -19.21
N ARG A 52 7.36 -0.94 -18.55
CA ARG A 52 7.51 -1.28 -17.14
C ARG A 52 7.75 -0.03 -16.27
N ALA A 53 7.35 1.15 -16.76
CA ALA A 53 7.50 2.39 -16.02
C ALA A 53 6.74 2.34 -14.70
N MET A 54 7.46 2.56 -13.60
CA MET A 54 6.95 2.43 -12.25
C MET A 54 6.60 3.79 -11.68
N THR A 55 5.55 3.81 -10.88
CA THR A 55 5.09 4.96 -10.11
C THR A 55 4.70 4.46 -8.71
N GLN A 56 4.42 5.36 -7.78
CA GLN A 56 4.17 4.97 -6.38
C GLN A 56 2.92 4.09 -6.18
N TYR A 57 1.98 4.14 -7.12
CA TYR A 57 0.70 3.42 -7.04
C TYR A 57 0.40 2.71 -8.37
N CYS A 58 -0.31 1.58 -8.29
CA CYS A 58 -1.00 0.94 -9.42
C CYS A 58 -0.11 0.50 -10.59
N THR A 59 1.18 0.31 -10.36
CA THR A 59 2.12 -0.29 -11.31
C THR A 59 2.72 -1.53 -10.69
N GLY A 60 3.16 -2.47 -11.54
CA GLY A 60 3.74 -3.71 -11.05
C GLY A 60 3.29 -4.96 -11.79
N VAL A 61 3.67 -6.10 -11.24
CA VAL A 61 3.41 -7.44 -11.78
C VAL A 61 2.43 -8.19 -10.89
N THR A 62 1.38 -8.71 -11.50
CA THR A 62 0.40 -9.59 -10.85
C THR A 62 0.46 -10.97 -11.48
N VAL A 63 0.78 -11.99 -10.68
CA VAL A 63 0.84 -13.39 -11.11
C VAL A 63 -0.44 -14.11 -10.67
N THR A 64 -1.09 -14.82 -11.58
CA THR A 64 -2.24 -15.67 -11.29
C THR A 64 -2.04 -17.07 -11.89
N PRO A 65 -2.87 -18.06 -11.52
CA PRO A 65 -2.86 -19.36 -12.18
C PRO A 65 -3.09 -19.31 -13.70
N GLN A 66 -3.67 -18.24 -14.24
CA GLN A 66 -4.03 -18.12 -15.67
C GLN A 66 -3.08 -17.23 -16.47
N GLY A 67 -2.24 -16.44 -15.83
CA GLY A 67 -1.32 -15.55 -16.51
C GLY A 67 -0.53 -14.63 -15.59
N THR A 68 0.50 -14.01 -16.15
CA THR A 68 1.26 -12.96 -15.48
C THR A 68 1.03 -11.64 -16.20
N TRP A 69 0.62 -10.64 -15.44
CA TRP A 69 0.25 -9.31 -15.92
C TRP A 69 1.28 -8.29 -15.46
N LEU A 70 1.50 -7.26 -16.26
CA LEU A 70 2.34 -6.11 -15.93
C LEU A 70 1.53 -4.84 -16.22
N VAL A 71 1.49 -3.93 -15.24
CA VAL A 71 0.97 -2.59 -15.42
C VAL A 71 2.11 -1.59 -15.28
N GLY A 72 2.33 -0.81 -16.34
CA GLY A 72 3.22 0.35 -16.34
C GLY A 72 2.43 1.64 -16.46
N ARG A 73 3.00 2.76 -15.99
CA ARG A 73 2.37 4.08 -16.10
C ARG A 73 3.39 5.14 -16.52
N LEU A 74 3.00 5.98 -17.47
CA LEU A 74 3.81 7.11 -17.94
C LEU A 74 3.02 8.42 -17.80
N GLU A 75 3.71 9.45 -17.33
CA GLU A 75 3.28 10.84 -17.35
C GLU A 75 3.69 11.46 -18.70
N GLU A 76 3.06 11.02 -19.81
CA GLU A 76 3.14 11.60 -21.17
C GLU A 76 2.23 10.80 -22.13
N GLU A 77 1.85 11.39 -23.28
CA GLU A 77 0.91 10.77 -24.22
C GLU A 77 1.45 9.45 -24.82
N ALA A 78 0.62 8.40 -24.72
CA ALA A 78 0.83 7.02 -25.16
C ALA A 78 1.30 6.83 -26.62
N GLN A 79 1.21 7.86 -27.45
CA GLN A 79 1.47 7.81 -28.89
C GLN A 79 2.92 7.42 -29.23
N ALA A 80 3.84 7.47 -28.27
CA ALA A 80 5.24 7.11 -28.45
C ALA A 80 5.55 5.59 -28.32
N LEU A 81 4.55 4.76 -27.96
CA LEU A 81 4.66 3.31 -27.93
C LEU A 81 3.83 2.73 -29.09
N GLU A 82 4.46 2.00 -30.01
CA GLU A 82 3.79 1.45 -31.20
C GLU A 82 2.60 0.56 -30.80
N SER A 83 1.38 1.04 -30.99
CA SER A 83 0.18 0.23 -30.82
C SER A 83 0.02 -0.70 -32.02
N SER A 84 0.14 -2.01 -31.79
CA SER A 84 -0.26 -3.00 -32.79
C SER A 84 -1.79 -3.07 -32.88
N ALA A 85 -2.34 -3.52 -34.00
CA ALA A 85 -3.80 -3.66 -34.20
C ALA A 85 -4.51 -4.54 -33.14
N ASP A 86 -3.75 -5.37 -32.42
CA ASP A 86 -4.26 -6.27 -31.38
C ASP A 86 -4.31 -5.64 -29.98
N VAL A 87 -3.84 -4.39 -29.81
CA VAL A 87 -3.89 -3.67 -28.53
C VAL A 87 -5.24 -2.96 -28.39
N VAL A 88 -5.93 -3.21 -27.27
CA VAL A 88 -7.24 -2.61 -27.00
C VAL A 88 -7.09 -1.22 -26.38
N ASP A 89 -7.70 -0.22 -27.02
CA ASP A 89 -7.92 1.10 -26.43
C ASP A 89 -9.14 1.05 -25.50
N LEU A 90 -8.92 1.13 -24.20
CA LEU A 90 -9.98 1.02 -23.20
C LEU A 90 -10.82 2.29 -23.09
N ASP A 91 -10.30 3.44 -23.50
CA ASP A 91 -11.09 4.67 -23.63
C ASP A 91 -12.19 4.47 -24.69
N ALA A 92 -11.85 3.82 -25.80
CA ALA A 92 -12.81 3.48 -26.85
C ALA A 92 -13.87 2.46 -26.40
N VAL A 93 -13.53 1.55 -25.48
CA VAL A 93 -14.51 0.62 -24.86
C VAL A 93 -15.57 1.37 -24.05
N VAL A 94 -15.20 2.50 -23.45
CA VAL A 94 -16.07 3.30 -22.56
C VAL A 94 -16.85 4.36 -23.34
N TYR A 95 -16.17 5.13 -24.18
CA TYR A 95 -16.76 6.27 -24.89
C TYR A 95 -17.23 5.94 -26.32
N GLY A 96 -16.92 4.74 -26.83
CA GLY A 96 -17.21 4.34 -28.21
C GLY A 96 -16.29 4.96 -29.27
N LYS A 97 -15.33 5.78 -28.86
CA LYS A 97 -14.29 6.40 -29.69
C LYS A 97 -12.97 6.50 -28.90
N PRO A 98 -11.81 6.44 -29.58
CA PRO A 98 -10.53 6.71 -28.93
C PRO A 98 -10.51 8.07 -28.25
N ALA A 99 -9.63 8.23 -27.25
CA ALA A 99 -9.39 9.53 -26.65
C ALA A 99 -9.00 10.55 -27.73
N GLU A 100 -9.74 11.66 -27.83
CA GLU A 100 -9.34 12.75 -28.71
C GLU A 100 -8.06 13.36 -28.15
N ALA A 101 -6.99 13.35 -28.95
CA ALA A 101 -5.84 14.18 -28.68
C ALA A 101 -6.35 15.62 -28.77
N GLU A 102 -6.62 16.25 -27.62
CA GLU A 102 -6.84 17.70 -27.59
C GLU A 102 -5.64 18.35 -28.27
N GLU A 103 -5.83 18.81 -29.51
CA GLU A 103 -4.87 19.66 -30.20
C GLU A 103 -4.57 20.80 -29.23
N SER A 104 -3.28 21.05 -29.00
CA SER A 104 -2.81 22.18 -28.20
C SER A 104 -3.21 23.49 -28.88
N GLY A 105 -4.47 23.88 -28.70
CA GLY A 105 -5.02 25.16 -29.08
C GLY A 105 -4.50 26.23 -28.12
N GLU A 106 -4.06 27.32 -28.73
CA GLU A 106 -3.58 28.61 -28.24
C GLU A 106 -4.01 29.10 -26.83
N PRO A 107 -3.21 30.01 -26.23
CA PRO A 107 -3.07 30.17 -24.78
C PRO A 107 -4.07 31.16 -24.19
N GLU A 108 -5.10 30.69 -23.49
CA GLU A 108 -5.93 31.56 -22.65
C GLU A 108 -5.96 31.13 -21.17
N THR A 109 -5.28 31.97 -20.38
CA THR A 109 -5.63 32.47 -19.03
C THR A 109 -5.81 31.51 -17.84
N PHE A 110 -4.99 31.75 -16.80
CA PHE A 110 -5.13 31.49 -15.35
C PHE A 110 -5.53 30.09 -14.82
N ALA A 111 -6.23 29.25 -15.58
CA ALA A 111 -6.67 27.91 -15.17
C ALA A 111 -5.51 26.92 -15.04
N ARG A 112 -4.41 27.11 -15.80
CA ARG A 112 -3.23 26.23 -15.79
C ARG A 112 -2.45 26.19 -14.47
N LEU A 113 -2.69 27.11 -13.53
CA LEU A 113 -2.04 27.04 -12.21
C LEU A 113 -2.64 25.93 -11.32
N PHE A 114 -3.86 25.46 -11.62
CA PHE A 114 -4.59 24.45 -10.84
C PHE A 114 -4.91 23.17 -11.63
N SER A 115 -4.47 23.06 -12.89
CA SER A 115 -4.85 21.96 -13.80
C SER A 115 -3.68 21.36 -14.60
N ARG A 116 -2.49 21.30 -14.00
CA ARG A 116 -1.41 20.39 -14.46
C ARG A 116 -1.68 18.96 -13.97
N ALA A 117 -2.83 18.39 -14.33
CA ALA A 117 -2.88 16.93 -14.39
C ALA A 117 -2.09 16.58 -15.66
N GLU A 118 -0.82 16.18 -15.49
CA GLU A 118 -0.06 15.61 -16.59
C GLU A 118 -0.87 14.46 -17.18
N LYS A 119 -0.99 14.39 -18.51
CA LYS A 119 -1.77 13.32 -19.16
C LYS A 119 -1.07 11.99 -18.90
N GLU A 120 -1.55 11.23 -17.93
CA GLU A 120 -1.04 9.89 -17.64
C GLU A 120 -1.67 8.85 -18.57
N THR A 121 -0.91 7.81 -18.93
CA THR A 121 -1.45 6.60 -19.55
C THR A 121 -0.95 5.37 -18.80
N SER A 122 -1.85 4.43 -18.54
CA SER A 122 -1.51 3.10 -18.02
C SER A 122 -1.49 2.06 -19.15
N PHE A 123 -0.44 1.25 -19.15
CA PHE A 123 -0.20 0.19 -20.13
C PHE A 123 -0.37 -1.17 -19.46
N ILE A 124 -1.23 -2.01 -20.04
CA ILE A 124 -1.53 -3.34 -19.52
C ILE A 124 -0.90 -4.36 -20.45
N SER A 125 0.09 -5.09 -19.94
CA SER A 125 0.84 -6.11 -20.67
C SER A 125 0.63 -7.49 -20.06
N ARG A 126 0.77 -8.53 -20.89
CA ARG A 126 0.70 -9.93 -20.46
C ARG A 126 1.95 -10.68 -20.90
N LEU A 127 2.48 -11.52 -20.02
CA LEU A 127 3.61 -12.40 -20.31
C LEU A 127 3.16 -13.48 -21.30
N ASP A 128 3.88 -13.58 -22.42
CA ASP A 128 3.68 -14.63 -23.43
C ASP A 128 4.54 -15.87 -23.16
N ALA A 129 4.37 -16.89 -24.02
CA ALA A 129 5.12 -18.14 -23.90
C ALA A 129 6.61 -18.01 -24.26
N GLN A 130 7.02 -16.87 -24.84
CA GLN A 130 8.41 -16.56 -25.18
C GLN A 130 9.11 -15.76 -24.07
N GLY A 131 8.42 -15.50 -22.94
CA GLY A 131 8.97 -14.73 -21.83
C GLY A 131 8.99 -13.23 -22.09
N GLN A 132 8.14 -12.72 -22.99
CA GLN A 132 8.00 -11.31 -23.28
C GLN A 132 6.66 -10.78 -22.77
N PHE A 133 6.67 -9.63 -22.11
CA PHE A 133 5.45 -8.89 -21.81
C PHE A 133 4.99 -8.16 -23.07
N GLN A 134 3.87 -8.63 -23.64
CA GLN A 134 3.22 -7.99 -24.78
C GLN A 134 2.14 -7.04 -24.29
N LEU A 135 2.12 -5.83 -24.82
CA LEU A 135 1.03 -4.88 -24.58
C LEU A 135 -0.28 -5.48 -25.12
N VAL A 136 -1.33 -5.49 -24.31
CA VAL A 136 -2.66 -6.00 -24.71
C VAL A 136 -3.75 -4.95 -24.58
N ALA A 137 -3.57 -3.95 -23.71
CA ALA A 137 -4.50 -2.84 -23.59
C ALA A 137 -3.80 -1.57 -23.05
N HIS A 138 -4.40 -0.41 -23.28
CA HIS A 138 -4.02 0.83 -22.62
C HIS A 138 -5.26 1.64 -22.22
N VAL A 139 -5.11 2.51 -21.22
CA VAL A 139 -6.16 3.42 -20.76
C VAL A 139 -5.58 4.75 -20.32
N SER A 140 -6.28 5.85 -20.60
CA SER A 140 -5.92 7.16 -20.07
C SER A 140 -6.11 7.21 -18.55
N GLY A 141 -5.12 7.78 -17.85
CA GLY A 141 -5.07 7.87 -16.40
C GLY A 141 -4.44 6.65 -15.71
N ALA A 142 -4.44 6.69 -14.38
CA ALA A 142 -3.97 5.57 -13.55
C ALA A 142 -4.92 4.36 -13.64
N ALA A 143 -4.36 3.15 -13.65
CA ALA A 143 -5.15 1.92 -13.60
C ALA A 143 -4.47 0.89 -12.70
N CYS A 144 -5.17 0.38 -11.70
CA CYS A 144 -4.68 -0.71 -10.84
C CYS A 144 -5.32 -2.01 -11.29
N LEU A 145 -4.49 -3.04 -11.49
CA LEU A 145 -4.96 -4.36 -11.87
C LEU A 145 -5.22 -5.21 -10.63
N VAL A 146 -6.46 -5.65 -10.48
CA VAL A 146 -6.90 -6.60 -9.47
C VAL A 146 -7.36 -7.88 -10.14
N THR A 147 -7.05 -9.03 -9.56
CA THR A 147 -7.45 -10.33 -10.10
C THR A 147 -8.16 -11.15 -9.03
N SER A 148 -9.14 -11.95 -9.44
CA SER A 148 -9.62 -13.03 -8.58
C SER A 148 -8.46 -14.00 -8.28
N PRO A 149 -8.42 -14.65 -7.10
CA PRO A 149 -7.33 -15.57 -6.75
C PRO A 149 -7.14 -16.75 -7.72
N ASP A 150 -8.23 -17.21 -8.34
CA ASP A 150 -8.18 -18.26 -9.39
C ASP A 150 -7.75 -17.73 -10.77
N GLY A 151 -7.50 -16.43 -10.89
CA GLY A 151 -7.12 -15.73 -12.09
C GLY A 151 -8.22 -15.60 -13.15
N SER A 152 -9.45 -16.08 -12.89
CA SER A 152 -10.51 -16.15 -13.90
C SER A 152 -11.13 -14.80 -14.27
N SER A 153 -11.05 -13.82 -13.37
CA SER A 153 -11.50 -12.46 -13.62
C SER A 153 -10.37 -11.47 -13.36
N VAL A 154 -10.21 -10.52 -14.27
CA VAL A 154 -9.29 -9.39 -14.17
C VAL A 154 -10.14 -8.11 -14.13
N PHE A 155 -9.85 -7.25 -13.16
CA PHE A 155 -10.47 -5.95 -12.97
C PHE A 155 -9.41 -4.88 -13.15
N LEU A 156 -9.71 -3.86 -13.95
CA LEU A 156 -8.94 -2.63 -14.02
C LEU A 156 -9.72 -1.53 -13.33
N LEU A 157 -9.16 -1.07 -12.22
CA LEU A 157 -9.69 0.02 -11.41
C LEU A 157 -9.02 1.30 -11.89
N THR A 158 -9.75 2.18 -12.57
CA THR A 158 -9.13 3.27 -13.32
C THR A 158 -9.44 4.65 -12.71
N GLY A 159 -8.60 5.64 -13.00
CA GLY A 159 -8.88 7.06 -12.83
C GLY A 159 -9.68 7.68 -13.98
N LEU A 160 -10.09 6.87 -14.97
CA LEU A 160 -10.83 7.33 -16.14
C LEU A 160 -12.23 7.80 -15.72
N ARG A 161 -12.61 9.01 -16.15
CA ARG A 161 -13.90 9.60 -15.83
C ARG A 161 -15.03 8.86 -16.55
N ARG A 162 -16.22 8.86 -15.96
CA ARG A 162 -17.40 8.33 -16.63
C ARG A 162 -17.82 9.25 -17.79
N PRO A 163 -18.47 8.74 -18.85
CA PRO A 163 -19.11 9.57 -19.86
C PRO A 163 -20.18 10.49 -19.23
N GLU A 164 -20.27 11.75 -19.67
CA GLU A 164 -21.28 12.71 -19.18
C GLU A 164 -22.73 12.28 -19.47
N THR A 165 -22.91 11.35 -20.41
CA THR A 165 -24.20 10.74 -20.76
C THR A 165 -24.63 9.63 -19.80
N ALA A 166 -23.80 9.28 -18.81
CA ALA A 166 -24.16 8.36 -17.73
C ALA A 166 -25.38 8.92 -16.97
N ASN A 167 -26.42 8.10 -16.79
CA ASN A 167 -27.65 8.53 -16.14
C ASN A 167 -27.38 9.03 -14.71
N THR A 168 -28.16 10.00 -14.22
CA THR A 168 -28.04 10.55 -12.85
C THR A 168 -28.28 9.55 -11.71
N HIS A 169 -28.69 8.32 -12.03
CA HIS A 169 -28.88 7.23 -11.07
C HIS A 169 -27.68 6.26 -11.01
N GLU A 170 -26.64 6.51 -11.81
CA GLU A 170 -25.40 5.74 -11.78
C GLU A 170 -24.47 6.24 -10.68
N PRO A 171 -23.60 5.36 -10.13
CA PRO A 171 -22.68 5.77 -9.08
C PRO A 171 -21.66 6.79 -9.59
N ASP A 172 -21.27 7.72 -8.72
CA ASP A 172 -20.17 8.67 -8.93
C ASP A 172 -18.81 7.98 -8.75
N GLN A 173 -18.63 6.79 -9.33
CA GLN A 173 -17.36 6.06 -9.30
C GLN A 173 -16.68 6.11 -10.67
N THR A 174 -15.38 6.38 -10.71
CA THR A 174 -14.56 6.26 -11.93
C THR A 174 -14.67 4.87 -12.57
N VAL A 175 -14.31 4.79 -13.85
CA VAL A 175 -14.56 3.59 -14.66
C VAL A 175 -13.87 2.37 -14.08
N VAL A 176 -14.62 1.26 -13.98
CA VAL A 176 -14.09 -0.07 -13.70
C VAL A 176 -14.32 -0.95 -14.93
N LEU A 177 -13.26 -1.58 -15.42
CA LEU A 177 -13.33 -2.52 -16.54
C LEU A 177 -13.07 -3.93 -16.03
N ARG A 178 -13.80 -4.91 -16.56
CA ARG A 178 -13.65 -6.32 -16.25
C ARG A 178 -13.34 -7.12 -17.51
N SER A 179 -12.46 -8.11 -17.36
CA SER A 179 -12.22 -9.15 -18.36
C SER A 179 -12.28 -10.54 -17.71
N ASP A 180 -13.08 -11.44 -18.29
CA ASP A 180 -13.18 -12.85 -17.86
C ASP A 180 -12.51 -13.82 -18.84
N ASP A 181 -11.86 -13.30 -19.88
CA ASP A 181 -11.20 -14.07 -20.95
C ASP A 181 -9.73 -13.70 -21.11
N GLN A 182 -9.12 -13.25 -20.01
CA GLN A 182 -7.71 -12.90 -19.90
C GLN A 182 -7.30 -11.76 -20.84
N GLY A 183 -8.09 -10.68 -20.84
CA GLY A 183 -7.83 -9.42 -21.52
C GLY A 183 -8.18 -9.39 -23.01
N ARG A 184 -8.83 -10.44 -23.55
CA ARG A 184 -9.26 -10.46 -24.95
C ARG A 184 -10.49 -9.59 -25.17
N ARG A 185 -11.37 -9.51 -24.17
CA ARG A 185 -12.53 -8.63 -24.13
C ARG A 185 -12.59 -7.91 -22.80
N TRP A 186 -12.91 -6.64 -22.88
CA TRP A 186 -13.11 -5.76 -21.72
C TRP A 186 -14.55 -5.27 -21.72
N THR A 187 -15.16 -5.26 -20.54
CA THR A 187 -16.53 -4.78 -20.33
C THR A 187 -16.49 -3.72 -19.23
N TRP A 188 -17.04 -2.55 -19.53
CA TRP A 188 -17.24 -1.52 -18.52
C TRP A 188 -18.35 -1.93 -17.55
N LEU A 189 -18.05 -1.94 -16.26
CA LEU A 189 -19.02 -2.14 -15.19
C LEU A 189 -19.76 -0.82 -14.93
N THR A 190 -20.87 -0.60 -15.62
CA THR A 190 -21.66 0.65 -15.51
C THR A 190 -22.23 0.88 -14.12
N LYS A 191 -22.41 -0.16 -13.30
CA LYS A 191 -22.80 -0.01 -11.89
C LYS A 191 -21.62 0.18 -10.93
N GLY A 192 -20.40 0.34 -11.44
CA GLY A 192 -19.19 0.38 -10.63
C GLY A 192 -18.85 -0.99 -10.01
N TRP A 193 -17.86 -0.99 -9.11
CA TRP A 193 -17.44 -2.13 -8.31
C TRP A 193 -17.13 -1.61 -6.91
N PHE A 194 -17.99 -1.96 -5.93
CA PHE A 194 -18.00 -1.32 -4.60
C PHE A 194 -18.05 0.23 -4.66
N PRO A 195 -18.96 0.83 -5.43
CA PRO A 195 -18.98 2.28 -5.65
C PRO A 195 -19.25 3.10 -4.38
N GLU A 196 -19.90 2.52 -3.38
CA GLU A 196 -20.14 3.18 -2.09
C GLU A 196 -18.89 3.19 -1.19
N ALA A 197 -17.87 2.38 -1.49
CA ALA A 197 -16.63 2.34 -0.73
C ALA A 197 -15.67 3.47 -1.14
N ASP A 198 -15.55 3.75 -2.44
CA ASP A 198 -14.74 4.86 -2.96
C ASP A 198 -15.21 5.26 -4.37
N SER A 199 -15.33 6.56 -4.60
CA SER A 199 -15.62 7.16 -5.92
C SER A 199 -14.42 7.08 -6.86
N LEU A 200 -13.20 7.00 -6.35
CA LEU A 200 -12.01 6.75 -7.13
C LEU A 200 -11.73 5.24 -7.11
N ALA A 201 -12.14 4.53 -8.17
CA ALA A 201 -12.03 3.07 -8.25
C ALA A 201 -10.61 2.58 -7.97
N TRP A 202 -9.60 3.28 -8.49
CA TRP A 202 -8.19 2.93 -8.37
C TRP A 202 -7.65 3.01 -6.91
N ASN A 203 -8.38 3.64 -5.99
CA ASN A 203 -8.05 3.63 -4.56
C ASN A 203 -8.53 2.38 -3.82
N LEU A 204 -9.45 1.60 -4.41
CA LEU A 204 -9.97 0.40 -3.75
C LEU A 204 -8.87 -0.65 -3.56
N VAL A 205 -8.78 -1.17 -2.33
CA VAL A 205 -7.89 -2.27 -1.96
C VAL A 205 -8.73 -3.48 -1.55
N PRO A 206 -9.28 -4.24 -2.50
CA PRO A 206 -10.17 -5.35 -2.20
C PRO A 206 -9.42 -6.51 -1.54
N TYR A 207 -10.08 -7.20 -0.62
CA TYR A 207 -9.61 -8.41 0.04
C TYR A 207 -10.46 -9.61 -0.37
N PHE A 208 -9.84 -10.62 -0.98
CA PHE A 208 -10.52 -11.86 -1.35
C PHE A 208 -10.41 -12.91 -0.26
N HIS A 209 -11.52 -13.59 0.04
CA HIS A 209 -11.55 -14.81 0.82
C HIS A 209 -11.99 -15.98 -0.08
N GLY A 210 -11.02 -16.73 -0.61
CA GLY A 210 -11.28 -17.66 -1.71
C GLY A 210 -11.61 -16.95 -3.03
N SER A 211 -12.24 -17.65 -3.97
CA SER A 211 -12.39 -17.16 -5.35
C SER A 211 -13.55 -16.17 -5.57
N ASN A 212 -14.51 -16.11 -4.66
CA ASN A 212 -15.79 -15.40 -4.88
C ASN A 212 -16.11 -14.34 -3.82
N GLU A 213 -15.74 -14.57 -2.57
CA GLU A 213 -16.02 -13.63 -1.49
C GLU A 213 -15.02 -12.48 -1.55
N VAL A 214 -15.51 -11.25 -1.66
CA VAL A 214 -14.70 -10.04 -1.78
C VAL A 214 -15.19 -9.03 -0.77
N TRP A 215 -14.24 -8.45 -0.07
CA TRP A 215 -14.44 -7.33 0.82
C TRP A 215 -13.80 -6.08 0.26
N ALA A 216 -14.45 -4.94 0.45
CA ALA A 216 -13.88 -3.63 0.21
C ALA A 216 -14.03 -2.77 1.46
N VAL A 217 -13.14 -1.80 1.61
CA VAL A 217 -13.12 -0.88 2.74
C VAL A 217 -13.12 0.54 2.18
N GLY A 218 -14.09 1.31 2.64
CA GLY A 218 -14.20 2.75 2.45
C GLY A 218 -14.22 3.48 3.80
N PRO A 219 -14.45 4.81 3.79
CA PRO A 219 -14.59 5.57 5.01
C PRO A 219 -15.84 5.11 5.80
N PRO A 220 -15.73 4.83 7.11
CA PRO A 220 -16.89 4.56 7.95
C PRO A 220 -17.80 5.79 8.08
N ASP A 221 -19.11 5.56 8.20
CA ASP A 221 -20.03 6.65 8.50
C ASP A 221 -19.85 7.12 9.94
N VAL A 222 -20.05 8.42 10.12
CA VAL A 222 -20.14 9.06 11.42
C VAL A 222 -21.62 9.34 11.65
N ALA A 223 -22.18 8.88 12.77
CA ALA A 223 -23.49 9.37 13.18
C ALA A 223 -23.28 10.78 13.70
N ASP A 224 -23.80 11.79 12.99
CA ASP A 224 -23.79 13.16 13.48
C ASP A 224 -24.51 13.20 14.83
N GLU A 225 -23.78 13.51 15.91
CA GLU A 225 -24.37 13.66 17.24
C GLU A 225 -25.17 14.98 17.37
N ASP A 226 -24.89 15.94 16.48
CA ASP A 226 -25.42 17.31 16.48
C ASP A 226 -26.53 17.56 15.44
N SER A 227 -26.97 16.55 14.68
CA SER A 227 -28.09 16.72 13.76
C SER A 227 -29.43 16.54 14.48
N ASP A 228 -30.35 17.49 14.28
CA ASP A 228 -31.75 17.39 14.72
C ASP A 228 -32.54 16.32 13.94
N GLU A 229 -31.88 15.58 13.05
CA GLU A 229 -32.46 14.48 12.27
C GLU A 229 -32.57 13.21 13.13
N GLU A 230 -33.59 12.39 12.84
CA GLU A 230 -33.81 11.12 13.53
C GLU A 230 -32.56 10.24 13.37
N LYS A 231 -31.88 9.95 14.49
CA LYS A 231 -30.62 9.19 14.48
C LYS A 231 -30.80 7.91 13.66
N PRO A 232 -29.93 7.66 12.66
CA PRO A 232 -30.04 6.47 11.84
C PRO A 232 -30.05 5.23 12.73
N THR A 233 -30.98 4.30 12.48
CA THR A 233 -31.09 3.04 13.24
C THR A 233 -29.88 2.13 13.05
N ALA A 234 -29.05 2.38 12.03
CA ALA A 234 -27.78 1.74 11.80
C ALA A 234 -26.83 2.67 11.03
N VAL A 235 -25.54 2.54 11.30
CA VAL A 235 -24.43 3.34 10.74
C VAL A 235 -23.55 2.43 9.89
N SER A 236 -23.11 2.89 8.72
CA SER A 236 -22.17 2.09 7.91
C SER A 236 -20.83 1.96 8.65
N THR A 237 -20.30 0.75 8.68
CA THR A 237 -18.95 0.50 9.20
C THR A 237 -17.86 0.89 8.20
N GLY A 238 -18.23 1.32 6.98
CA GLY A 238 -17.30 1.53 5.87
C GLY A 238 -16.80 0.23 5.24
N VAL A 239 -17.22 -0.93 5.74
CA VAL A 239 -16.86 -2.23 5.17
C VAL A 239 -17.99 -2.74 4.30
N PHE A 240 -17.64 -3.26 3.12
CA PHE A 240 -18.57 -3.78 2.14
C PHE A 240 -18.23 -5.22 1.80
N TYR A 241 -19.27 -6.03 1.55
CA TYR A 241 -19.14 -7.45 1.25
C TYR A 241 -19.86 -7.82 -0.04
N SER A 242 -19.25 -8.72 -0.79
CA SER A 242 -19.86 -9.42 -1.92
C SER A 242 -19.52 -10.91 -1.87
N ALA A 243 -20.51 -11.76 -2.14
CA ALA A 243 -20.33 -13.20 -2.28
C ALA A 243 -20.14 -13.67 -3.75
N ASP A 244 -20.20 -12.74 -4.70
CA ASP A 244 -20.26 -13.01 -6.15
C ASP A 244 -19.26 -12.18 -6.96
N ARG A 245 -18.04 -12.02 -6.42
CA ARG A 245 -16.92 -11.29 -7.03
C ARG A 245 -17.21 -9.81 -7.26
N GLY A 246 -18.02 -9.22 -6.39
CA GLY A 246 -18.44 -7.82 -6.42
C GLY A 246 -19.46 -7.52 -7.51
N ALA A 247 -20.18 -8.52 -8.05
CA ALA A 247 -21.31 -8.26 -8.92
C ALA A 247 -22.48 -7.62 -8.13
N ASN A 248 -22.68 -8.04 -6.88
CA ASN A 248 -23.55 -7.40 -5.91
C ASN A 248 -22.78 -7.21 -4.60
N SER A 249 -22.72 -5.95 -4.13
CA SER A 249 -22.10 -5.58 -2.86
C SER A 249 -23.13 -5.00 -1.90
N SER A 250 -22.90 -5.19 -0.60
CA SER A 250 -23.71 -4.59 0.46
C SER A 250 -22.83 -4.03 1.59
N PRO A 251 -23.16 -2.87 2.15
CA PRO A 251 -22.47 -2.35 3.33
C PRO A 251 -22.75 -3.21 4.55
N ILE A 252 -21.75 -3.32 5.42
CA ILE A 252 -21.90 -3.88 6.75
C ILE A 252 -22.33 -2.74 7.68
N MET A 253 -23.52 -2.89 8.24
CA MET A 253 -24.12 -1.91 9.14
C MET A 253 -23.89 -2.29 10.61
N ALA A 254 -23.68 -1.29 11.47
CA ALA A 254 -23.58 -1.43 12.91
C ALA A 254 -24.65 -0.58 13.61
N PRO A 255 -25.09 -0.94 14.83
CA PRO A 255 -26.04 -0.11 15.59
C PRO A 255 -25.42 1.23 16.05
N GLU A 256 -24.10 1.35 16.07
CA GLU A 256 -23.35 2.53 16.50
C GLU A 256 -22.06 2.65 15.70
N SER A 257 -21.49 3.86 15.61
CA SER A 257 -20.18 4.07 14.96
C SER A 257 -19.06 3.23 15.62
N LEU A 258 -18.14 2.77 14.77
CA LEU A 258 -16.89 2.12 15.22
C LEU A 258 -15.82 3.14 15.62
N LEU A 259 -15.98 4.40 15.20
CA LEU A 259 -15.02 5.47 15.46
C LEU A 259 -15.30 6.15 16.81
N VAL A 260 -14.28 6.82 17.34
CA VAL A 260 -14.39 7.76 18.46
C VAL A 260 -14.18 9.20 17.99
N SER A 261 -14.70 10.16 18.75
CA SER A 261 -14.47 11.59 18.51
C SER A 261 -13.09 12.04 18.99
N ALA A 262 -12.62 13.19 18.51
CA ALA A 262 -11.42 13.84 19.03
C ALA A 262 -11.51 14.15 20.54
N GLU A 263 -12.71 14.39 21.08
CA GLU A 263 -12.92 14.60 22.52
C GLU A 263 -12.56 13.37 23.35
N TYR A 264 -12.83 12.16 22.84
CA TYR A 264 -12.38 10.93 23.48
C TYR A 264 -10.85 10.92 23.63
N ALA A 265 -10.12 11.24 22.55
CA ALA A 265 -8.65 11.28 22.57
C ALA A 265 -8.12 12.37 23.52
N ARG A 266 -8.71 13.57 23.50
CA ARG A 266 -8.36 14.68 24.41
C ARG A 266 -8.58 14.30 25.88
N GLY A 267 -9.68 13.59 26.18
CA GLY A 267 -9.97 13.09 27.52
C GLY A 267 -8.93 12.09 28.04
N LYS A 268 -8.25 11.35 27.15
CA LYS A 268 -7.16 10.43 27.52
C LYS A 268 -5.84 11.13 27.81
N ARG A 269 -5.61 12.32 27.24
CA ARG A 269 -4.38 13.11 27.37
C ARG A 269 -4.68 14.60 27.63
N PRO A 270 -5.22 14.94 28.81
CA PRO A 270 -5.54 16.33 29.16
C PRO A 270 -4.30 17.21 29.31
N ASP A 271 -3.11 16.60 29.41
CA ASP A 271 -1.81 17.27 29.44
C ASP A 271 -1.37 17.83 28.08
N ILE A 272 -1.96 17.35 26.98
CA ILE A 272 -1.71 17.86 25.64
C ILE A 272 -2.67 19.02 25.35
N THR A 273 -2.11 20.22 25.18
CA THR A 273 -2.89 21.43 24.86
C THR A 273 -2.94 21.76 23.37
N ASP A 274 -2.00 21.23 22.59
CA ASP A 274 -1.89 21.46 21.15
C ASP A 274 -2.16 20.15 20.38
N TRP A 275 -3.27 20.09 19.66
CA TRP A 275 -3.71 18.91 18.92
C TRP A 275 -3.71 19.20 17.42
N SER A 276 -3.17 18.26 16.65
CA SER A 276 -3.24 18.34 15.19
C SER A 276 -4.68 18.17 14.72
N THR A 277 -5.12 19.06 13.84
CA THR A 277 -6.44 19.02 13.20
C THR A 277 -6.39 18.54 11.75
N ASN A 278 -5.21 18.18 11.23
CA ASN A 278 -5.00 17.86 9.82
C ASN A 278 -5.81 16.64 9.35
N ALA A 279 -6.10 15.71 10.27
CA ALA A 279 -6.88 14.51 9.99
C ALA A 279 -8.35 14.62 10.42
N GLY A 280 -8.84 15.85 10.66
CA GLY A 280 -10.23 16.10 11.04
C GLY A 280 -10.59 15.61 12.45
N GLU A 281 -11.90 15.43 12.70
CA GLU A 281 -12.44 15.10 14.03
C GLU A 281 -12.26 13.64 14.45
N HIS A 282 -11.91 12.77 13.52
CA HIS A 282 -11.71 11.34 13.75
C HIS A 282 -10.26 10.88 13.63
N GLY A 283 -9.33 11.81 13.44
CA GLY A 283 -7.90 11.48 13.30
C GLY A 283 -7.61 10.66 12.05
N GLU A 284 -6.41 10.09 11.99
CA GLU A 284 -6.03 9.14 10.95
C GLU A 284 -6.79 7.84 11.16
N VAL A 285 -7.57 7.40 10.15
CA VAL A 285 -8.40 6.19 10.20
C VAL A 285 -7.80 5.10 9.32
N GLN A 286 -7.63 3.89 9.87
CA GLN A 286 -7.28 2.68 9.12
C GLN A 286 -8.26 1.57 9.44
N THR A 287 -8.94 1.04 8.42
CA THR A 287 -9.92 -0.03 8.59
C THR A 287 -9.45 -1.30 7.88
N HIS A 288 -9.52 -2.43 8.59
CA HIS A 288 -9.19 -3.74 8.05
C HIS A 288 -10.30 -4.75 8.32
N VAL A 289 -10.43 -5.73 7.43
CA VAL A 289 -11.33 -6.87 7.61
C VAL A 289 -10.53 -8.16 7.60
N LEU A 290 -10.88 -9.07 8.52
CA LEU A 290 -10.27 -10.38 8.66
C LEU A 290 -11.37 -11.45 8.74
N GLN A 291 -11.60 -12.16 7.65
CA GLN A 291 -12.49 -13.33 7.63
C GLN A 291 -11.69 -14.56 8.05
N LEU A 292 -12.06 -15.17 9.19
CA LEU A 292 -11.41 -16.37 9.71
C LEU A 292 -11.96 -17.64 9.04
N ASN A 293 -13.27 -17.66 8.82
CA ASN A 293 -14.00 -18.77 8.22
C ASN A 293 -15.31 -18.27 7.59
N ALA A 294 -16.11 -19.18 7.05
CA ALA A 294 -17.38 -18.88 6.38
C ALA A 294 -18.48 -18.29 7.30
N GLN A 295 -18.29 -18.25 8.62
CA GLN A 295 -19.28 -17.75 9.58
C GLN A 295 -18.77 -16.61 10.46
N THR A 296 -17.45 -16.37 10.51
CA THR A 296 -16.84 -15.41 11.44
C THR A 296 -15.82 -14.54 10.72
N ALA A 297 -16.00 -13.23 10.85
CA ALA A 297 -15.06 -12.21 10.41
C ALA A 297 -14.95 -11.10 11.45
N PHE A 298 -13.93 -10.24 11.33
CA PHE A 298 -13.71 -9.11 12.22
C PHE A 298 -13.39 -7.86 11.42
N ILE A 299 -13.98 -6.73 11.84
CA ILE A 299 -13.58 -5.40 11.39
C ILE A 299 -12.67 -4.81 12.47
N TRP A 300 -11.54 -4.24 12.08
CA TRP A 300 -10.62 -3.49 12.93
C TRP A 300 -10.58 -2.05 12.42
N ALA A 301 -11.21 -1.13 13.14
CA ALA A 301 -11.20 0.29 12.83
C ALA A 301 -10.24 1.02 13.80
N SER A 302 -9.11 1.48 13.28
CA SER A 302 -8.00 2.08 14.03
C SER A 302 -7.97 3.60 13.86
N GLN A 303 -8.09 4.28 14.99
CA GLN A 303 -7.97 5.70 15.34
C GLN A 303 -6.55 6.16 15.69
N ARG A 304 -5.92 7.13 15.00
CA ARG A 304 -4.72 7.82 15.52
C ARG A 304 -4.89 9.33 15.57
N PHE A 305 -4.65 9.90 16.75
CA PHE A 305 -4.73 11.34 17.00
C PHE A 305 -3.36 11.86 17.42
N TRP A 306 -2.88 12.92 16.75
CA TRP A 306 -1.56 13.50 17.02
C TRP A 306 -1.67 14.76 17.86
N GLY A 307 -0.85 14.84 18.90
CA GLY A 307 -0.70 16.01 19.75
C GLY A 307 0.75 16.45 19.88
N GLY A 308 0.97 17.75 20.09
CA GLY A 308 2.28 18.28 20.44
C GLY A 308 2.76 17.68 21.78
N HIS A 309 4.05 17.43 21.89
CA HIS A 309 4.60 16.93 23.14
C HIS A 309 4.45 17.99 24.25
N PRO A 310 4.02 17.65 25.48
CA PRO A 310 3.78 18.63 26.55
C PRO A 310 5.01 19.45 26.97
N ASP A 311 6.23 18.97 26.68
CA ASP A 311 7.47 19.70 26.95
C ASP A 311 7.80 20.79 25.90
N GLY A 312 7.06 20.83 24.79
CA GLY A 312 7.24 21.77 23.68
C GLY A 312 8.52 21.58 22.85
N VAL A 313 9.30 20.52 23.09
CA VAL A 313 10.61 20.29 22.44
C VAL A 313 10.70 18.89 21.82
N SER A 314 10.07 17.89 22.42
CA SER A 314 10.09 16.51 21.93
C SER A 314 9.12 16.30 20.77
N HIS A 315 9.28 15.18 20.06
CA HIS A 315 8.41 14.79 18.96
C HIS A 315 6.94 14.63 19.40
N ASN A 316 6.03 14.87 18.47
CA ASN A 316 4.59 14.69 18.66
C ASN A 316 4.26 13.31 19.25
N ILE A 317 3.20 13.28 20.05
CA ILE A 317 2.69 12.08 20.68
C ILE A 317 1.41 11.63 19.97
N ALA A 318 1.32 10.33 19.67
CA ALA A 318 0.12 9.67 19.18
C ALA A 318 -0.76 9.18 20.33
N VAL A 319 -2.07 9.33 20.18
CA VAL A 319 -3.11 8.61 20.94
C VAL A 319 -3.79 7.65 19.99
N ASN A 320 -3.60 6.36 20.24
CA ASN A 320 -4.07 5.27 19.40
C ASN A 320 -5.29 4.59 20.03
N VAL A 321 -6.33 4.33 19.25
CA VAL A 321 -7.55 3.62 19.67
C VAL A 321 -7.97 2.68 18.56
N THR A 322 -8.26 1.42 18.85
CA THR A 322 -8.82 0.49 17.85
C THR A 322 -10.14 -0.09 18.35
N THR A 323 -11.18 0.00 17.53
CA THR A 323 -12.45 -0.68 17.76
C THR A 323 -12.50 -1.94 16.89
N ARG A 324 -12.65 -3.10 17.54
CA ARG A 324 -12.85 -4.38 16.89
C ARG A 324 -14.33 -4.75 16.92
N ALA A 325 -14.94 -4.99 15.75
CA ALA A 325 -16.30 -5.51 15.64
C ALA A 325 -16.27 -6.95 15.14
N ARG A 326 -16.98 -7.85 15.83
CA ARG A 326 -17.14 -9.24 15.40
C ARG A 326 -18.34 -9.33 14.47
N LEU A 327 -18.12 -9.95 13.31
CA LEU A 327 -19.15 -10.24 12.32
C LEU A 327 -19.54 -11.71 12.39
N GLN A 328 -20.82 -11.97 12.21
CA GLN A 328 -21.36 -13.32 12.06
C GLN A 328 -22.21 -13.42 10.79
N ALA A 329 -21.98 -14.47 10.00
CA ALA A 329 -22.81 -14.73 8.83
C ALA A 329 -24.12 -15.40 9.25
N GLN A 330 -25.25 -14.80 8.88
CA GLN A 330 -26.59 -15.34 9.09
C GLN A 330 -27.43 -15.16 7.83
N GLY A 331 -27.95 -16.27 7.29
CA GLY A 331 -28.80 -16.23 6.09
C GLY A 331 -28.12 -15.66 4.85
N GLY A 332 -26.79 -15.79 4.73
CA GLY A 332 -26.02 -15.23 3.60
C GLY A 332 -25.63 -13.75 3.75
N HIS A 333 -25.96 -13.13 4.89
CA HIS A 333 -25.59 -11.75 5.21
C HIS A 333 -24.69 -11.69 6.43
N TRP A 334 -23.77 -10.72 6.46
CA TRP A 334 -22.90 -10.49 7.61
C TRP A 334 -23.49 -9.43 8.53
N GLN A 335 -23.49 -9.70 9.82
CA GLN A 335 -24.02 -8.78 10.84
C GLN A 335 -23.01 -8.57 11.95
N VAL A 336 -22.91 -7.34 12.45
CA VAL A 336 -22.14 -7.02 13.65
C VAL A 336 -22.87 -7.57 14.87
N VAL A 337 -22.20 -8.43 15.64
CA VAL A 337 -22.78 -9.11 16.81
C VAL A 337 -22.09 -8.75 18.13
N ASP A 338 -20.89 -8.17 18.08
CA ASP A 338 -20.14 -7.72 19.26
C ASP A 338 -19.13 -6.64 18.88
N LYS A 339 -18.79 -5.76 19.84
CA LYS A 339 -17.84 -4.65 19.67
C LYS A 339 -16.94 -4.54 20.90
N GLN A 340 -15.63 -4.50 20.70
CA GLN A 340 -14.64 -4.28 21.74
C GLN A 340 -13.70 -3.13 21.37
N ARG A 341 -13.44 -2.23 22.33
CA ARG A 341 -12.50 -1.12 22.16
C ARG A 341 -11.18 -1.41 22.87
N HIS A 342 -10.08 -1.10 22.18
CA HIS A 342 -8.71 -1.25 22.63
C HIS A 342 -8.05 0.13 22.62
N ASP A 343 -7.83 0.68 23.81
CA ASP A 343 -6.98 1.85 23.95
C ASP A 343 -5.51 1.45 23.73
N ASN A 344 -4.70 2.36 23.19
CA ASN A 344 -3.27 2.14 22.93
C ASN A 344 -3.00 1.01 21.92
N LEU A 345 -3.82 0.94 20.87
CA LEU A 345 -3.60 0.07 19.72
C LEU A 345 -3.99 0.84 18.46
N PHE A 346 -3.10 0.84 17.47
CA PHE A 346 -3.39 1.21 16.09
C PHE A 346 -2.91 0.07 15.19
N VAL A 347 -3.78 -0.47 14.35
CA VAL A 347 -3.43 -1.48 13.36
C VAL A 347 -3.29 -0.78 12.01
N SER A 348 -2.07 -0.64 11.50
CA SER A 348 -1.77 0.02 10.22
C SER A 348 -1.80 -0.94 9.04
N LYS A 349 -1.54 -2.23 9.29
CA LYS A 349 -1.64 -3.30 8.29
C LYS A 349 -2.03 -4.61 8.94
N LEU A 350 -2.83 -5.41 8.24
CA LEU A 350 -3.26 -6.73 8.68
C LEU A 350 -3.19 -7.71 7.50
N LEU A 351 -2.41 -8.78 7.65
CA LEU A 351 -2.19 -9.79 6.62
C LEU A 351 -2.45 -11.19 7.18
N ARG A 352 -2.94 -12.09 6.32
CA ARG A 352 -3.19 -13.50 6.65
C ARG A 352 -2.65 -14.38 5.52
N ASN A 353 -2.01 -15.49 5.87
CA ASN A 353 -1.64 -16.53 4.91
C ASN A 353 -2.64 -17.71 4.89
N ASP A 354 -2.45 -18.64 3.96
CA ASP A 354 -3.36 -19.78 3.79
C ASP A 354 -3.34 -20.74 4.98
N ALA A 355 -2.23 -20.80 5.73
CA ALA A 355 -2.12 -21.56 6.98
C ALA A 355 -2.92 -20.91 8.13
N GLY A 356 -3.48 -19.73 7.93
CA GLY A 356 -4.29 -19.01 8.91
C GLY A 356 -3.50 -18.18 9.92
N ARG A 357 -2.19 -18.06 9.76
CA ARG A 357 -1.35 -17.15 10.55
C ARG A 357 -1.66 -15.72 10.17
N VAL A 358 -1.74 -14.83 11.16
CA VAL A 358 -2.07 -13.42 10.96
C VAL A 358 -0.94 -12.55 11.52
N ILE A 359 -0.35 -11.73 10.64
CA ILE A 359 0.70 -10.77 10.97
C ILE A 359 0.17 -9.37 10.70
N GLY A 360 0.49 -8.45 11.58
CA GLY A 360 0.15 -7.04 11.43
C GLY A 360 1.32 -6.12 11.71
N LEU A 361 1.15 -4.89 11.24
CA LEU A 361 1.91 -3.75 11.70
C LEU A 361 1.03 -3.02 12.70
N ILE A 362 1.51 -2.91 13.93
CA ILE A 362 0.75 -2.29 15.00
C ILE A 362 1.58 -1.27 15.75
N ASP A 363 0.92 -0.27 16.31
CA ASP A 363 1.51 0.67 17.25
C ASP A 363 0.76 0.60 18.57
N GLN A 364 1.48 0.16 19.60
CA GLN A 364 1.02 0.14 21.00
C GLN A 364 1.81 1.16 21.86
N GLY A 365 2.47 2.12 21.22
CA GLY A 365 3.21 3.19 21.87
C GLY A 365 2.59 4.55 21.60
N ALA A 366 3.29 5.57 22.07
CA ALA A 366 2.91 6.97 21.92
C ALA A 366 3.70 7.68 20.80
N ARG A 367 4.59 6.96 20.09
CA ARG A 367 5.53 7.54 19.13
C ARG A 367 5.08 7.41 17.67
N GLY A 368 3.96 6.74 17.39
CA GLY A 368 3.55 6.49 16.00
C GLY A 368 4.50 5.54 15.28
N GLN A 369 5.12 4.61 16.00
CA GLN A 369 6.12 3.69 15.45
C GLN A 369 5.52 2.29 15.42
N ASP A 370 5.29 1.80 14.20
CA ASP A 370 4.78 0.46 13.99
C ASP A 370 5.86 -0.58 14.33
N VAL A 371 5.40 -1.69 14.91
CA VAL A 371 6.18 -2.91 15.13
C VAL A 371 5.52 -4.07 14.40
N VAL A 372 6.29 -5.08 14.05
CA VAL A 372 5.74 -6.33 13.52
C VAL A 372 5.17 -7.14 14.68
N ALA A 373 3.92 -7.58 14.55
CA ALA A 373 3.24 -8.36 15.59
C ALA A 373 2.42 -9.51 14.99
N GLU A 374 2.29 -10.58 15.76
CA GLU A 374 1.40 -11.71 15.44
C GLU A 374 0.09 -11.59 16.23
N LEU A 375 -1.04 -11.85 15.56
CA LEU A 375 -2.35 -11.92 16.19
C LEU A 375 -2.68 -13.38 16.52
N ASP A 376 -2.88 -13.69 17.80
CA ASP A 376 -3.56 -14.92 18.20
C ASP A 376 -5.03 -14.82 17.79
N THR A 377 -5.48 -15.61 16.81
CA THR A 377 -6.83 -15.52 16.27
C THR A 377 -7.90 -16.15 17.17
N ALA A 378 -7.50 -16.92 18.19
CA ALA A 378 -8.41 -17.48 19.18
C ALA A 378 -8.61 -16.55 20.37
N ALA A 379 -7.51 -16.00 20.92
CA ALA A 379 -7.55 -15.04 22.04
C ALA A 379 -7.82 -13.60 21.57
N LEU A 380 -7.57 -13.31 20.29
CA LEU A 380 -7.62 -11.99 19.67
C LEU A 380 -6.70 -10.97 20.37
N THR A 381 -5.49 -11.43 20.72
CA THR A 381 -4.43 -10.65 21.38
C THR A 381 -3.20 -10.55 20.49
N TRP A 382 -2.56 -9.38 20.51
CA TRP A 382 -1.36 -9.09 19.75
C TRP A 382 -0.08 -9.41 20.54
N THR A 383 0.89 -10.03 19.88
CA THR A 383 2.23 -10.28 20.41
C THR A 383 3.27 -9.58 19.53
N PRO A 384 3.92 -8.51 20.02
CA PRO A 384 5.03 -7.87 19.30
C PRO A 384 6.19 -8.84 19.07
N LEU A 385 6.77 -8.81 17.87
CA LEU A 385 7.86 -9.69 17.45
C LEU A 385 9.18 -8.91 17.29
N SER A 386 9.16 -7.77 16.61
CA SER A 386 10.33 -6.91 16.41
C SER A 386 9.93 -5.47 16.01
N ASP A 387 10.89 -4.55 16.14
CA ASP A 387 10.86 -3.27 15.42
C ASP A 387 11.04 -3.50 13.91
N LEU A 388 10.72 -2.49 13.09
CA LEU A 388 10.97 -2.55 11.64
C LEU A 388 12.49 -2.59 11.33
N PRO A 389 12.92 -3.30 10.28
CA PRO A 389 14.32 -3.30 9.88
C PRO A 389 14.77 -1.91 9.41
N SER A 390 16.08 -1.68 9.48
CA SER A 390 16.70 -0.42 9.05
C SER A 390 17.91 -0.66 8.18
N VAL A 391 18.05 0.13 7.12
CA VAL A 391 19.25 0.16 6.27
C VAL A 391 20.46 0.74 6.97
N PHE A 392 20.27 1.49 8.06
CA PHE A 392 21.34 2.05 8.86
C PHE A 392 21.78 1.14 10.00
N ALA A 393 21.07 0.03 10.25
CA ALA A 393 21.38 -0.89 11.34
C ALA A 393 22.86 -1.32 11.30
N PRO A 394 23.60 -1.27 12.42
CA PRO A 394 23.11 -1.10 13.80
C PRO A 394 23.06 0.36 14.30
N LEU A 395 23.25 1.36 13.42
CA LEU A 395 23.07 2.76 13.81
C LEU A 395 21.59 3.01 14.14
N GLY A 396 21.33 3.83 15.16
CA GLY A 396 19.97 4.22 15.53
C GLY A 396 19.30 5.03 14.43
N SER A 397 18.07 4.67 14.08
CA SER A 397 17.28 5.32 13.03
C SER A 397 15.80 5.08 13.28
N ASP A 398 14.95 6.00 12.84
CA ASP A 398 13.51 5.79 12.81
C ASP A 398 13.15 5.18 11.44
N SER A 399 12.47 4.03 11.45
CA SER A 399 12.07 3.34 10.22
C SER A 399 10.56 3.28 10.12
N GLN A 400 10.05 3.45 8.91
CA GLN A 400 8.63 3.37 8.58
C GLN A 400 8.46 2.50 7.35
N VAL A 401 7.28 1.89 7.20
CA VAL A 401 6.94 1.17 5.96
C VAL A 401 6.75 2.18 4.83
N ARG A 402 7.37 1.87 3.70
CA ARG A 402 7.27 2.69 2.50
C ARG A 402 5.92 2.46 1.82
N GLY A 403 5.02 3.43 1.90
CA GLY A 403 3.66 3.29 1.34
C GLY A 403 2.94 2.11 1.99
N SER A 404 2.41 1.19 1.19
CA SER A 404 1.71 -0.02 1.67
C SER A 404 2.51 -1.31 1.51
N ASN A 405 3.85 -1.18 1.32
CA ASN A 405 4.78 -2.24 0.93
C ASN A 405 5.16 -3.17 2.09
N PHE A 406 4.17 -3.93 2.55
CA PHE A 406 4.31 -5.03 3.48
C PHE A 406 3.49 -6.21 2.97
N TRP A 407 4.16 -7.35 2.77
CA TRP A 407 3.57 -8.55 2.20
C TRP A 407 3.89 -9.77 3.04
N MET A 408 3.00 -10.76 2.94
CA MET A 408 3.11 -12.03 3.64
C MET A 408 2.91 -13.16 2.64
N GLY A 409 3.88 -14.05 2.55
CA GLY A 409 3.78 -15.29 1.79
C GLY A 409 3.37 -16.47 2.67
N GLN A 410 3.62 -17.68 2.17
CA GLN A 410 3.36 -18.91 2.93
C GLN A 410 4.31 -19.07 4.12
N ASN A 411 5.56 -18.63 3.98
CA ASN A 411 6.60 -18.81 4.99
C ASN A 411 7.46 -17.56 5.22
N THR A 412 7.18 -16.46 4.50
CA THR A 412 8.00 -15.26 4.55
C THR A 412 7.19 -13.98 4.78
N LEU A 413 7.86 -12.98 5.35
CA LEU A 413 7.46 -11.59 5.27
C LEU A 413 8.41 -10.84 4.34
N LEU A 414 7.86 -9.90 3.58
CA LEU A 414 8.60 -8.95 2.78
C LEU A 414 8.17 -7.54 3.20
N ILE A 415 9.13 -6.65 3.38
CA ILE A 415 8.89 -5.27 3.77
C ILE A 415 9.81 -4.33 3.03
N ASN A 416 9.29 -3.18 2.62
CA ASN A 416 10.09 -2.07 2.13
C ASN A 416 10.00 -0.94 3.16
N THR A 417 11.15 -0.50 3.66
CA THR A 417 11.22 0.53 4.71
C THR A 417 11.96 1.77 4.21
N THR A 418 11.47 2.94 4.60
CA THR A 418 12.24 4.18 4.57
C THR A 418 12.76 4.44 5.99
N SER A 419 14.08 4.55 6.13
CA SER A 419 14.73 4.84 7.41
C SER A 419 15.31 6.25 7.42
N ASN A 420 15.25 6.91 8.57
CA ASN A 420 15.85 8.22 8.83
C ASN A 420 16.88 8.12 9.96
N HIS A 421 18.14 8.36 9.63
CA HIS A 421 19.23 8.44 10.60
C HIS A 421 19.56 9.90 10.92
N HIS A 422 19.72 10.21 12.21
CA HIS A 422 20.18 11.51 12.67
C HIS A 422 21.66 11.42 13.06
N PRO A 423 22.58 12.01 12.27
CA PRO A 423 23.99 11.99 12.58
C PRO A 423 24.29 12.66 13.92
N PRO A 424 25.32 12.21 14.64
CA PRO A 424 25.76 12.88 15.87
C PRO A 424 26.05 14.37 15.66
N ARG A 425 25.59 15.22 16.59
CA ARG A 425 25.75 16.69 16.52
C ARG A 425 27.20 17.19 16.43
N TRP A 426 28.20 16.38 16.76
CA TRP A 426 29.60 16.76 16.60
C TRP A 426 30.07 16.70 15.13
N LEU A 427 29.35 15.99 14.25
CA LEU A 427 29.56 16.02 12.80
C LEU A 427 28.87 17.21 12.13
N TYR A 428 27.73 17.66 12.67
CA TYR A 428 26.94 18.79 12.18
C TYR A 428 26.40 19.60 13.37
N TRP A 429 27.06 20.71 13.72
CA TRP A 429 26.71 21.49 14.91
C TRP A 429 25.75 22.67 14.66
N TRP A 430 25.44 23.01 13.40
CA TRP A 430 24.74 24.25 13.02
C TRP A 430 23.27 24.04 12.64
N SER A 431 22.83 22.78 12.49
CA SER A 431 21.45 22.43 12.15
C SER A 431 21.16 20.99 12.56
N ASP A 432 19.89 20.66 12.77
CA ASP A 432 19.46 19.27 12.79
C ASP A 432 19.59 18.72 11.35
N ALA A 433 20.33 17.62 11.21
CA ALA A 433 20.56 16.95 9.94
C ALA A 433 19.95 15.54 10.01
N ASN A 434 19.37 15.08 8.91
CA ASN A 434 18.93 13.70 8.76
C ASN A 434 19.43 13.13 7.44
N ILE A 435 19.54 11.81 7.39
CA ILE A 435 19.88 11.04 6.19
C ILE A 435 18.80 10.00 6.03
N SER A 436 18.08 10.06 4.91
CA SER A 436 17.07 9.09 4.54
C SER A 436 17.59 8.11 3.50
N ALA A 437 17.20 6.85 3.65
CA ALA A 437 17.47 5.79 2.69
C ALA A 437 16.38 4.71 2.76
N ASP A 438 16.14 4.08 1.61
CA ASP A 438 15.15 3.02 1.46
C ASP A 438 15.83 1.64 1.42
N GLY A 439 15.10 0.60 1.80
CA GLY A 439 15.59 -0.77 1.73
C GLY A 439 14.48 -1.81 1.72
N VAL A 440 14.72 -2.88 0.97
CA VAL A 440 13.84 -4.05 0.92
C VAL A 440 14.43 -5.15 1.78
N PHE A 441 13.60 -5.70 2.67
CA PHE A 441 13.98 -6.76 3.59
C PHE A 441 12.98 -7.90 3.53
N TYR A 442 13.47 -9.11 3.79
CA TYR A 442 12.63 -10.27 3.99
C TYR A 442 12.97 -10.99 5.29
N SER A 443 12.01 -11.77 5.77
CA SER A 443 12.14 -12.56 6.99
C SER A 443 11.51 -13.94 6.77
N GLN A 444 12.22 -14.98 7.22
CA GLN A 444 11.75 -16.37 7.23
C GLN A 444 11.27 -16.82 8.63
N ASP A 445 11.35 -15.94 9.62
CA ASP A 445 10.98 -16.20 11.02
C ASP A 445 9.88 -15.23 11.51
N TRP A 446 9.04 -14.79 10.58
CA TRP A 446 7.87 -13.94 10.80
C TRP A 446 8.20 -12.56 11.38
N GLY A 447 9.36 -12.02 11.02
CA GLY A 447 9.82 -10.68 11.35
C GLY A 447 10.75 -10.62 12.54
N ARG A 448 11.10 -11.74 13.19
CA ARG A 448 12.04 -11.71 14.33
C ARG A 448 13.46 -11.34 13.90
N SER A 449 13.84 -11.68 12.67
CA SER A 449 15.08 -11.27 12.02
C SER A 449 14.83 -10.92 10.56
N TRP A 450 15.71 -10.07 10.02
CA TRP A 450 15.56 -9.49 8.69
C TRP A 450 16.84 -9.61 7.89
N GLN A 451 16.70 -9.93 6.62
CA GLN A 451 17.76 -9.96 5.62
C GLN A 451 17.45 -8.96 4.53
N ARG A 452 18.44 -8.17 4.13
CA ARG A 452 18.29 -7.17 3.08
C ARG A 452 18.38 -7.83 1.71
N LEU A 453 17.49 -7.49 0.79
CA LEU A 453 17.57 -7.90 -0.61
C LEU A 453 18.36 -6.85 -1.42
N ALA A 454 19.12 -7.27 -2.43
CA ALA A 454 19.71 -6.35 -3.39
C ALA A 454 18.67 -5.93 -4.44
N ILE A 455 17.67 -5.19 -3.97
CA ILE A 455 16.63 -4.53 -4.76
C ILE A 455 16.66 -3.05 -4.36
N GLY A 456 16.52 -2.16 -5.33
CA GLY A 456 16.38 -0.74 -5.04
C GLY A 456 15.18 -0.46 -4.15
N GLY A 457 15.35 0.31 -3.07
CA GLY A 457 14.27 0.57 -2.12
C GLY A 457 13.17 1.45 -2.71
N TYR A 458 13.54 2.40 -3.56
CA TYR A 458 12.58 3.23 -4.28
C TYR A 458 12.19 2.59 -5.61
N LEU A 459 10.89 2.23 -5.75
CA LEU A 459 10.32 1.63 -6.96
C LEU A 459 11.06 0.36 -7.45
N GLY A 460 11.77 -0.39 -6.61
CA GLY A 460 12.43 -1.63 -7.09
C GLY A 460 11.48 -2.83 -7.16
N ILE A 461 10.53 -2.93 -6.24
CA ILE A 461 9.56 -4.03 -6.17
C ILE A 461 8.43 -3.78 -7.16
N LEU A 462 8.20 -4.75 -8.04
CA LEU A 462 7.08 -4.78 -8.97
C LEU A 462 5.90 -5.59 -8.42
N GLY A 463 6.13 -6.60 -7.59
CA GLY A 463 5.05 -7.42 -7.08
C GLY A 463 5.53 -8.49 -6.12
N PHE A 464 4.59 -9.17 -5.48
CA PHE A 464 4.87 -10.27 -4.58
C PHE A 464 3.89 -11.42 -4.83
N GLN A 465 4.43 -12.61 -5.03
CA GLN A 465 3.67 -13.84 -5.23
C GLN A 465 3.72 -14.67 -3.95
N ALA A 466 2.64 -14.58 -3.18
CA ALA A 466 2.55 -15.15 -1.84
C ALA A 466 2.68 -16.68 -1.83
N GLU A 467 2.06 -17.37 -2.79
CA GLU A 467 2.01 -18.84 -2.87
C GLU A 467 3.40 -19.46 -3.07
N GLN A 468 4.33 -18.71 -3.66
CA GLN A 468 5.70 -19.14 -3.95
C GLN A 468 6.74 -18.46 -3.05
N ASP A 469 6.33 -17.56 -2.14
CA ASP A 469 7.23 -16.70 -1.36
C ASP A 469 8.25 -16.01 -2.26
N ARG A 470 7.76 -15.34 -3.32
CA ARG A 470 8.62 -14.78 -4.38
C ARG A 470 8.34 -13.31 -4.59
N VAL A 471 9.39 -12.48 -4.54
CA VAL A 471 9.31 -11.07 -4.89
C VAL A 471 9.69 -10.87 -6.35
N ILE A 472 8.96 -10.02 -7.05
CA ILE A 472 9.19 -9.65 -8.45
C ILE A 472 9.69 -8.21 -8.45
N TRP A 473 10.75 -7.94 -9.23
CA TRP A 473 11.46 -6.66 -9.21
C TRP A 473 12.08 -6.33 -10.56
N ALA A 474 12.47 -5.08 -10.75
CA ALA A 474 13.24 -4.66 -11.92
C ALA A 474 14.37 -3.69 -11.53
N MET A 475 15.41 -3.65 -12.37
CA MET A 475 16.55 -2.78 -12.15
C MET A 475 16.21 -1.34 -12.56
N GLY A 476 16.05 -0.46 -11.58
CA GLY A 476 15.73 0.95 -11.79
C GLY A 476 14.41 1.20 -12.51
N ASN A 477 14.08 2.48 -12.69
CA ASN A 477 12.93 2.90 -13.48
C ASN A 477 13.35 3.16 -14.94
N TRP A 478 12.39 3.51 -15.79
CA TRP A 478 12.61 3.66 -17.23
C TRP A 478 13.56 4.82 -17.60
N PHE A 479 13.67 5.85 -16.76
CA PHE A 479 14.46 7.06 -17.03
C PHE A 479 15.89 7.01 -16.52
N ASP A 480 16.20 6.13 -15.55
CA ASP A 480 17.53 5.97 -14.97
C ASP A 480 18.18 4.62 -15.33
N ASN A 481 17.43 3.71 -15.97
CA ASN A 481 17.91 2.39 -16.36
C ASN A 481 17.28 1.87 -17.68
N ASN A 482 18.11 1.26 -18.54
CA ASN A 482 17.71 0.67 -19.82
C ASN A 482 17.53 -0.86 -19.77
N ASP A 483 17.61 -1.48 -18.59
CA ASP A 483 17.41 -2.93 -18.43
C ASP A 483 15.97 -3.31 -18.79
N LEU A 484 15.80 -4.20 -19.75
CA LEU A 484 14.49 -4.68 -20.19
C LEU A 484 13.94 -5.80 -19.30
N GLY A 485 14.79 -6.38 -18.45
CA GLY A 485 14.48 -7.54 -17.63
C GLY A 485 13.54 -7.23 -16.46
N ILE A 486 12.66 -8.19 -16.19
CA ILE A 486 11.91 -8.30 -14.94
C ILE A 486 12.35 -9.60 -14.28
N TYR A 487 12.76 -9.50 -13.02
CA TYR A 487 13.37 -10.58 -12.28
C TYR A 487 12.54 -10.95 -11.06
N SER A 488 12.94 -12.03 -10.42
CA SER A 488 12.40 -12.46 -9.15
C SER A 488 13.48 -13.00 -8.24
N TYR A 489 13.25 -12.91 -6.94
CA TYR A 489 13.99 -13.62 -5.90
C TYR A 489 13.04 -14.56 -5.17
N GLY A 490 13.41 -15.84 -5.06
CA GLY A 490 12.73 -16.81 -4.21
C GLY A 490 13.20 -16.69 -2.77
N LEU A 491 12.28 -16.58 -1.81
CA LEU A 491 12.59 -16.22 -0.42
C LEU A 491 12.54 -17.42 0.55
N ARG A 492 12.46 -18.66 0.04
CA ARG A 492 12.33 -19.88 0.85
C ARG A 492 13.65 -20.46 1.34
#